data_AF-A0A011QHQ0-F1
#
_entry.id   AF-A0A011QHQ0-F1
#
_cell.length_a   1.000
_cell.length_b   1.000
_cell.length_c   1.000
_cell.angle_alpha   90.00
_cell.angle_beta   90.00
_cell.angle_gamma   90.00
#
_symmetry.space_group_name_H-M   'P 1'
#
loop_
_entity.id
_entity.type
_entity.pdbx_description
1 polymer ?
#
loop_
_entity_poly.entity_id
_entity_poly.type
_entity_poly.pdbx_seq_one_letter_code
_entity_poly.pdbx_strand_id
1 'polypeptide(L)'
;MQRFYRFSASFLGAGLLTLGVIHAAVAEVPYASGGIGDDDPIEVEAMRNEYNLQLVFAEQGSGAYLADVKVRIQDAAGQTVLVAHSPGPLFYVSLRPGRYRVDADYNGGVLSKAASVGEGRRRELYFYWPHE
;
A
#
# COMPACT_ATOMS: atom_id res chain seq x y z
N MET A 1 -8.37 -4.47 41.92
CA MET A 1 -9.65 -3.76 41.72
C MET A 1 -10.42 -4.49 40.64
N GLN A 2 -11.47 -5.22 41.02
CA GLN A 2 -12.30 -6.04 40.14
C GLN A 2 -13.26 -5.17 39.33
N ARG A 3 -13.62 -5.61 38.11
CA ARG A 3 -15.01 -5.55 37.64
C ARG A 3 -15.25 -6.56 36.51
N PHE A 4 -15.83 -7.67 36.91
CA PHE A 4 -16.49 -8.66 36.06
C PHE A 4 -17.74 -8.04 35.43
N TYR A 5 -17.98 -8.31 34.15
CA TYR A 5 -19.34 -8.40 33.62
C TYR A 5 -19.45 -9.73 32.87
N ARG A 6 -20.16 -10.68 33.48
CA ARG A 6 -20.60 -11.93 32.85
C ARG A 6 -22.00 -11.67 32.31
N PHE A 7 -22.18 -11.72 30.99
CA PHE A 7 -23.49 -11.91 30.39
C PHE A 7 -23.66 -13.39 30.09
N SER A 8 -24.58 -14.05 30.80
CA SER A 8 -24.99 -15.41 30.51
C SER A 8 -26.16 -15.34 29.54
N ALA A 9 -26.02 -15.94 28.37
CA ALA A 9 -27.13 -16.22 27.46
C ALA A 9 -27.01 -17.68 27.04
N SER A 10 -27.81 -18.53 27.69
CA SER A 10 -28.04 -19.90 27.26
C SER A 10 -28.91 -19.87 26.02
N PHE A 11 -28.40 -20.33 24.88
CA PHE A 11 -29.20 -20.68 23.71
C PHE A 11 -29.11 -22.19 23.48
N LEU A 12 -30.22 -22.88 23.74
CA LEU A 12 -30.54 -24.17 23.13
C LEU A 12 -30.96 -23.88 21.70
N GLY A 13 -30.23 -24.41 20.70
CA GLY A 13 -30.57 -24.24 19.29
C GLY A 13 -29.80 -25.24 18.43
N ALA A 14 -30.55 -26.02 17.67
CA ALA A 14 -30.15 -27.20 16.91
C ALA A 14 -29.11 -26.93 15.80
N GLY A 15 -28.43 -28.01 15.41
CA GLY A 15 -27.27 -28.03 14.53
C GLY A 15 -27.44 -27.34 13.18
N LEU A 16 -26.37 -26.66 12.77
CA LEU A 16 -26.10 -26.26 11.40
C LEU A 16 -24.77 -26.90 10.98
N LEU A 17 -24.79 -27.60 9.84
CA LEU A 17 -23.59 -27.99 9.11
C LEU A 17 -22.75 -26.74 8.86
N THR A 18 -21.58 -26.65 9.49
CA THR A 18 -20.60 -25.63 9.14
C THR A 18 -20.01 -26.00 7.78
N LEU A 19 -20.57 -25.44 6.71
CA LEU A 19 -19.80 -25.23 5.48
C LEU A 19 -18.56 -24.45 5.90
N GLY A 20 -17.39 -25.08 5.77
CA GLY A 20 -16.12 -24.44 6.06
C GLY A 20 -16.01 -23.17 5.24
N VAL A 21 -16.19 -22.01 5.88
CA VAL A 21 -15.74 -20.75 5.33
C VAL A 21 -14.23 -20.85 5.37
N ILE A 22 -13.64 -21.29 4.26
CA ILE A 22 -12.25 -20.99 3.94
C ILE A 22 -12.19 -19.46 3.94
N HIS A 23 -11.79 -18.90 5.09
CA HIS A 23 -11.34 -17.53 5.15
C HIS A 23 -10.07 -17.54 4.30
N ALA A 24 -10.22 -17.18 3.01
CA ALA A 24 -9.08 -16.78 2.22
C ALA A 24 -8.44 -15.64 3.01
N ALA A 25 -7.32 -15.91 3.67
CA ALA A 25 -6.55 -14.88 4.33
C ALA A 25 -6.25 -13.83 3.26
N VAL A 26 -6.82 -12.64 3.41
CA VAL A 26 -6.46 -11.51 2.57
C VAL A 26 -5.04 -11.17 3.00
N ALA A 27 -4.06 -11.68 2.26
CA ALA A 27 -2.66 -11.36 2.52
C ALA A 27 -2.51 -9.84 2.38
N GLU A 28 -2.13 -9.17 3.46
CA GLU A 28 -1.84 -7.75 3.45
C GLU A 28 -0.69 -7.47 2.48
N VAL A 29 -0.81 -6.40 1.68
CA VAL A 29 0.24 -5.96 0.76
C VAL A 29 1.26 -5.16 1.57
N PRO A 30 2.52 -5.63 1.72
CA PRO A 30 3.53 -4.89 2.48
C PRO A 30 3.88 -3.58 1.79
N TYR A 31 3.99 -2.50 2.58
CA TYR A 31 4.40 -1.19 2.07
C TYR A 31 5.17 -0.39 3.14
N ALA A 32 5.98 0.56 2.68
CA ALA A 32 6.72 1.50 3.51
C ALA A 32 6.78 2.89 2.84
N SER A 33 7.00 3.93 3.63
CA SER A 33 7.24 5.29 3.15
C SER A 33 8.53 5.83 3.77
N GLY A 34 9.37 6.46 2.95
CA GLY A 34 10.68 6.97 3.32
C GLY A 34 10.84 8.45 3.00
N GLY A 35 11.74 9.09 3.74
CA GLY A 35 12.15 10.49 3.53
C GLY A 35 13.31 10.62 2.53
N ILE A 36 13.87 11.83 2.46
CA ILE A 36 15.16 12.08 1.81
C ILE A 36 16.03 12.74 2.89
N GLY A 37 17.06 12.05 3.39
CA GLY A 37 18.07 12.69 4.24
C GLY A 37 18.62 11.88 5.42
N ASP A 38 17.86 10.94 5.99
CA ASP A 38 18.24 10.26 7.24
C ASP A 38 18.18 8.72 7.18
N ASP A 39 17.82 8.13 6.05
CA ASP A 39 17.73 6.67 5.93
C ASP A 39 19.14 6.05 5.92
N ASP A 40 19.39 5.08 6.80
CA ASP A 40 20.65 4.35 6.84
C ASP A 40 20.83 3.60 5.50
N PRO A 41 21.98 3.74 4.80
CA PRO A 41 22.22 3.05 3.53
C PRO A 41 21.95 1.54 3.57
N ILE A 42 22.10 0.92 4.74
CA ILE A 42 21.83 -0.50 4.96
C ILE A 42 20.32 -0.79 4.95
N GLU A 43 19.50 0.07 5.56
CA GLU A 43 18.04 -0.04 5.52
C GLU A 43 17.52 0.17 4.11
N VAL A 44 18.08 1.14 3.37
CA VAL A 44 17.73 1.37 1.96
C VAL A 44 18.04 0.15 1.08
N GLU A 45 19.18 -0.52 1.28
CA GLU A 45 19.53 -1.73 0.52
C GLU A 45 18.70 -2.94 0.95
N ALA A 46 18.35 -3.09 2.23
CA ALA A 46 17.43 -4.14 2.69
C ALA A 46 16.04 -4.00 2.03
N MET A 47 15.52 -2.77 1.95
CA MET A 47 14.27 -2.45 1.27
C MET A 47 14.31 -2.74 -0.24
N ARG A 48 15.49 -2.73 -0.88
CA ARG A 48 15.62 -3.02 -2.33
C ARG A 48 15.24 -4.44 -2.71
N ASN A 49 15.43 -5.40 -1.80
CA ASN A 49 15.10 -6.80 -2.06
C ASN A 49 13.68 -7.17 -1.64
N GLU A 50 13.08 -6.40 -0.74
CA GLU A 50 11.74 -6.67 -0.20
C GLU A 50 10.62 -6.03 -1.03
N TYR A 51 10.89 -4.87 -1.65
CA TYR A 51 9.91 -4.11 -2.42
C TYR A 51 10.23 -4.11 -3.91
N ASN A 52 9.25 -4.49 -4.72
CA ASN A 52 9.39 -4.61 -6.17
C ASN A 52 8.72 -3.47 -6.97
N LEU A 53 8.08 -2.53 -6.29
CA LEU A 53 7.61 -1.27 -6.84
C LEU A 53 7.97 -0.11 -5.88
N GLN A 54 8.56 0.94 -6.44
CA GLN A 54 8.85 2.21 -5.77
C GLN A 54 8.13 3.34 -6.50
N LEU A 55 7.52 4.24 -5.75
CA LEU A 55 6.90 5.46 -6.23
C LEU A 55 7.72 6.64 -5.70
N VAL A 56 7.88 7.66 -6.54
CA VAL A 56 8.57 8.91 -6.20
C VAL A 56 7.64 10.07 -6.50
N PHE A 57 7.44 10.94 -5.50
CA PHE A 57 6.51 12.06 -5.58
C PHE A 57 7.27 13.39 -5.55
N ALA A 58 7.03 14.23 -6.55
CA ALA A 58 7.66 15.54 -6.64
C ALA A 58 6.79 16.54 -7.41
N GLU A 59 7.15 17.81 -7.31
CA GLU A 59 6.61 18.87 -8.15
C GLU A 59 7.32 18.94 -9.51
N GLN A 60 6.56 19.20 -10.55
CA GLN A 60 7.07 19.48 -11.88
C GLN A 60 7.74 20.85 -11.89
N GLY A 61 8.90 20.95 -12.55
CA GLY A 61 9.64 22.21 -12.66
C GLY A 61 10.61 22.39 -11.49
N SER A 62 10.11 22.64 -10.28
CA SER A 62 10.95 22.82 -9.08
C SER A 62 11.72 21.54 -8.71
N GLY A 63 11.13 20.37 -8.98
CA GLY A 63 11.66 19.08 -8.53
C GLY A 63 11.55 18.88 -7.02
N ALA A 64 10.81 19.74 -6.32
CA ALA A 64 10.63 19.63 -4.88
C ALA A 64 9.92 18.32 -4.53
N TYR A 65 10.45 17.60 -3.55
CA TYR A 65 9.86 16.35 -3.08
C TYR A 65 8.57 16.60 -2.30
N LEU A 66 7.56 15.77 -2.55
CA LEU A 66 6.23 15.91 -1.97
C LEU A 66 5.95 14.84 -0.92
N ALA A 67 5.27 15.24 0.15
CA ALA A 67 4.78 14.37 1.21
C ALA A 67 3.23 14.34 1.19
N ASP A 68 2.65 13.57 2.12
CA ASP A 68 1.20 13.46 2.34
C ASP A 68 0.40 13.02 1.10
N VAL A 69 0.98 12.10 0.33
CA VAL A 69 0.36 11.58 -0.91
C VAL A 69 -0.48 10.34 -0.58
N LYS A 70 -1.74 10.33 -0.99
CA LYS A 70 -2.59 9.13 -0.90
C LYS A 70 -2.31 8.23 -2.09
N VAL A 71 -2.12 6.95 -1.82
CA VAL A 71 -1.82 5.93 -2.83
C VAL A 71 -2.95 4.91 -2.85
N ARG A 72 -3.52 4.67 -4.03
CA ARG A 72 -4.45 3.56 -4.29
C ARG A 72 -3.90 2.69 -5.41
N ILE A 73 -3.79 1.39 -5.16
CA ILE A 73 -3.34 0.42 -6.16
C ILE A 73 -4.47 -0.56 -6.47
N GLN A 74 -4.73 -0.75 -7.75
CA GLN A 74 -5.71 -1.70 -8.27
C GLN A 74 -5.03 -2.73 -9.15
N ASP A 75 -5.46 -3.99 -9.04
CA ASP A 75 -5.01 -5.04 -9.94
C ASP A 75 -5.69 -4.96 -11.32
N ALA A 76 -5.34 -5.88 -12.21
CA ALA A 76 -5.88 -5.94 -13.57
C ALA A 76 -7.39 -6.21 -13.63
N ALA A 77 -8.00 -6.74 -12.56
CA ALA A 77 -9.44 -6.94 -12.45
C ALA A 77 -10.16 -5.68 -11.93
N GLY A 78 -9.43 -4.62 -11.58
CA GLY A 78 -9.95 -3.41 -10.99
C GLY A 78 -10.17 -3.51 -9.48
N GLN A 79 -9.78 -4.62 -8.85
CA GLN A 79 -9.88 -4.78 -7.41
C GLN A 79 -8.81 -3.93 -6.73
N THR A 80 -9.22 -3.12 -5.76
CA THR A 80 -8.28 -2.37 -4.91
C THR A 80 -7.55 -3.36 -4.02
N VAL A 81 -6.22 -3.37 -4.13
CA VAL A 81 -5.33 -4.24 -3.35
C VAL A 81 -4.56 -3.47 -2.27
N LEU A 82 -4.44 -2.14 -2.42
CA LEU A 82 -3.83 -1.28 -1.42
C LEU A 82 -4.49 0.11 -1.43
N VAL A 83 -4.74 0.65 -0.24
CA VAL A 83 -4.99 2.08 0.00
C VAL A 83 -4.09 2.49 1.16
N ALA A 84 -3.21 3.46 0.93
CA ALA A 84 -2.22 3.89 1.91
C ALA A 84 -1.97 5.40 1.82
N HIS A 85 -1.31 5.93 2.83
CA HIS A 85 -0.85 7.32 2.90
C HIS A 85 0.66 7.32 3.00
N SER A 86 1.32 8.14 2.17
CA SER A 86 2.78 8.31 2.15
C SER A 86 3.16 9.59 2.88
N PRO A 87 3.67 9.53 4.13
CA PRO A 87 4.20 10.70 4.83
C PRO A 87 5.48 11.27 4.21
N GLY A 88 6.12 10.57 3.27
CA GLY A 88 7.32 11.03 2.57
C GLY A 88 7.25 10.86 1.05
N PRO A 89 8.25 11.36 0.31
CA PRO A 89 8.28 11.34 -1.15
C PRO A 89 8.60 9.99 -1.77
N LEU A 90 9.13 9.05 -0.99
CA LEU A 90 9.42 7.71 -1.43
C LEU A 90 8.38 6.76 -0.85
N PHE A 91 7.75 5.95 -1.71
CA PHE A 91 6.78 4.94 -1.29
C PHE A 91 7.14 3.59 -1.91
N TYR A 92 7.25 2.57 -1.09
CA TYR A 92 7.68 1.24 -1.48
C TYR A 92 6.56 0.24 -1.24
N VAL A 93 6.37 -0.69 -2.18
CA VAL A 93 5.31 -1.70 -2.10
C VAL A 93 5.77 -3.03 -2.69
N SER A 94 5.36 -4.13 -2.05
CA SER A 94 5.64 -5.49 -2.49
C SER A 94 4.37 -6.10 -3.05
N LEU A 95 4.31 -6.20 -4.39
CA LEU A 95 3.15 -6.70 -5.11
C LEU A 95 3.44 -8.09 -5.69
N ARG A 96 2.41 -8.93 -5.82
CA ARG A 96 2.55 -10.15 -6.63
C ARG A 96 2.87 -9.77 -8.08
N PRO A 97 3.56 -10.63 -8.85
CA PRO A 97 3.74 -10.42 -10.28
C PRO A 97 2.38 -10.19 -10.98
N GLY A 98 2.28 -9.12 -11.78
CA GLY A 98 1.01 -8.71 -12.37
C GLY A 98 1.01 -7.31 -12.94
N ARG A 99 -0.16 -6.93 -13.47
CA ARG A 99 -0.44 -5.57 -13.95
C ARG A 99 -1.28 -4.83 -12.93
N TYR A 100 -0.93 -3.57 -12.71
CA TYR A 100 -1.57 -2.71 -11.73
C TYR A 100 -1.80 -1.31 -12.28
N ARG A 101 -2.81 -0.63 -11.73
CA ARG A 101 -2.98 0.81 -11.83
C ARG A 101 -2.65 1.43 -10.47
N VAL A 102 -1.81 2.45 -10.48
CA VAL A 102 -1.44 3.24 -9.31
C VAL A 102 -2.05 4.62 -9.49
N ASP A 103 -2.92 4.99 -8.56
CA ASP A 103 -3.48 6.33 -8.45
C ASP A 103 -2.84 7.01 -7.24
N ALA A 104 -2.12 8.10 -7.50
CA ALA A 104 -1.50 8.93 -6.48
C ALA A 104 -2.25 10.26 -6.42
N ASP A 105 -2.65 10.68 -5.22
CA ASP A 105 -3.41 11.90 -4.98
C ASP A 105 -2.62 12.81 -4.03
N TYR A 106 -2.27 13.99 -4.53
CA TYR A 106 -1.66 15.06 -3.78
C TYR A 106 -2.59 16.28 -3.81
N ASN A 107 -3.08 16.71 -2.65
CA ASN A 107 -3.98 17.85 -2.48
C ASN A 107 -5.22 17.85 -3.41
N GLY A 108 -5.76 16.67 -3.74
CA GLY A 108 -6.92 16.51 -4.62
C GLY A 108 -6.56 16.40 -6.11
N GLY A 109 -5.30 16.63 -6.48
CA GLY A 109 -4.77 16.36 -7.81
C GLY A 109 -4.42 14.88 -7.94
N VAL A 110 -5.19 14.13 -8.73
CA VAL A 110 -4.94 12.69 -8.94
C VAL A 110 -4.13 12.46 -10.22
N LEU A 111 -3.03 11.74 -10.10
CA LEU A 111 -2.25 11.22 -11.21
C LEU A 111 -2.31 9.69 -11.23
N SER A 112 -2.54 9.12 -12.42
CA SER A 112 -2.69 7.68 -12.62
C SER A 112 -1.60 7.12 -13.53
N LYS A 113 -0.96 6.01 -13.11
CA LYS A 113 0.06 5.31 -13.90
C LYS A 113 -0.15 3.80 -13.87
N ALA A 114 0.19 3.14 -14.97
CA ALA A 114 0.22 1.68 -15.03
C ALA A 114 1.58 1.15 -14.54
N ALA A 115 1.57 0.04 -13.81
CA ALA A 115 2.75 -0.70 -13.39
C ALA A 115 2.66 -2.16 -13.86
N SER A 116 3.75 -2.69 -14.41
CA SER A 116 3.91 -4.14 -14.62
C SER A 116 4.99 -4.67 -13.68
N VAL A 117 4.57 -5.38 -12.65
CA VAL A 117 5.44 -5.98 -11.64
C VAL A 117 5.74 -7.42 -12.04
N GLY A 118 7.01 -7.84 -11.92
CA GLY A 118 7.45 -9.20 -12.15
C GLY A 118 8.52 -9.59 -11.13
N GLU A 119 9.04 -10.81 -11.22
CA GLU A 119 10.07 -11.36 -10.30
C GLU A 119 11.48 -10.76 -10.49
N GLY A 120 11.62 -9.77 -11.37
CA GLY A 120 12.89 -9.16 -11.74
C GLY A 120 13.19 -7.86 -10.99
N ARG A 121 13.87 -6.94 -11.68
CA ARG A 121 14.24 -5.63 -11.11
C ARG A 121 13.03 -4.85 -10.64
N ARG A 122 13.19 -4.15 -9.52
CA ARG A 122 12.24 -3.17 -8.99
C ARG A 122 11.79 -2.19 -10.07
N ARG A 123 10.49 -1.90 -10.09
CA ARG A 123 9.91 -0.86 -10.94
C ARG A 123 9.83 0.45 -10.21
N GLU A 124 10.10 1.53 -10.91
CA GLU A 124 10.03 2.88 -10.38
C GLU A 124 8.99 3.68 -11.17
N LEU A 125 8.11 4.37 -10.47
CA LEU A 125 7.14 5.30 -11.04
C LEU A 125 7.32 6.68 -10.42
N TYR A 126 7.54 7.67 -11.28
CA TYR A 126 7.68 9.07 -10.88
C TYR A 126 6.37 9.81 -11.15
N PHE A 127 5.86 10.53 -10.16
CA PHE A 127 4.68 11.36 -10.26
C PHE A 127 5.08 12.81 -10.03
N TYR A 128 4.82 13.63 -11.05
CA TYR A 128 5.13 15.05 -11.05
C TYR A 128 3.83 15.84 -11.15
N TRP A 129 3.51 16.59 -10.10
CA TRP A 129 2.36 17.49 -10.10
C TRP A 129 2.76 18.86 -10.65
N PRO A 130 1.92 19.50 -11.48
CA PRO A 130 2.18 20.87 -11.88
C PRO A 130 2.22 21.77 -10.63
N HIS A 131 3.20 22.66 -10.57
CA HIS A 131 3.22 23.76 -9.62
C HIS A 131 2.23 24.83 -10.11
N GLU A 132 1.28 25.25 -9.27
CA GLU A 132 0.36 26.35 -9.58
C GLU A 132 1.04 27.72 -9.55
#